data_AF-A0A2D9MVM6-F1
#
_entry.id   AF-A0A2D9MVM6-F1
#
_cell.length_a   1.000
_cell.length_b   1.000
_cell.length_c   1.000
_cell.angle_alpha   90.00
_cell.angle_beta   90.00
_cell.angle_gamma   90.00
#
_symmetry.space_group_name_H-M   'P 1'
#
loop_
_entity.id
_entity.type
_entity.pdbx_description
1 polymer ?
#
loop_
_entity_poly.entity_id
_entity_poly.type
_entity_poly.pdbx_seq_one_letter_code
_entity_poly.pdbx_strand_id
1 'polypeptide(L)' 'DMQVAIRASGINPISQLSPNSHSPVERPAAIIAWLCTDDAKEFDGSDVSLNDEKIRQRAGVS' A
#
# COMPACT_ATOMS: atom_id res chain seq x y z
N ASP A 1 -10.67 18.52 21.95
CA ASP A 1 -12.00 18.94 21.44
C ASP A 1 -12.03 19.41 19.99
N MET A 2 -11.14 20.31 19.57
CA MET A 2 -11.17 20.89 18.21
C MET A 2 -11.10 19.87 17.06
N GLN A 3 -10.30 18.80 17.21
CA GLN A 3 -10.15 17.78 16.18
C GLN A 3 -11.40 16.89 15.98
N VAL A 4 -12.25 16.77 17.02
CA VAL A 4 -13.47 15.95 16.97
C VAL A 4 -14.56 16.68 16.18
N ALA A 5 -14.71 17.99 16.41
CA ALA A 5 -15.66 18.82 15.69
C ALA A 5 -15.35 18.92 14.19
N ILE A 6 -14.06 18.98 13.80
CA ILE A 6 -13.65 19.06 12.39
C ILE A 6 -13.98 17.76 11.65
N ARG A 7 -13.77 16.59 12.28
CA ARG A 7 -14.10 15.29 11.68
C ARG A 7 -15.61 15.08 11.48
N ALA A 8 -16.44 15.60 12.38
CA ALA A 8 -17.90 15.51 12.29
C ALA A 8 -18.51 16.39 11.18
N SER A 9 -17.76 17.37 10.67
CA SER A 9 -18.28 18.33 9.69
C SER A 9 -18.57 17.73 8.31
N GLY A 10 -17.96 16.60 7.94
CA GLY A 10 -18.17 15.94 6.64
C GLY A 10 -17.75 16.74 5.40
N ILE A 11 -17.30 17.99 5.57
CA ILE A 11 -16.97 18.95 4.51
C ILE A 11 -15.55 18.76 3.98
N ASN A 12 -14.62 18.26 4.80
CA ASN A 12 -13.22 18.11 4.41
C ASN A 12 -12.93 16.76 3.70
N PRO A 13 -12.04 16.71 2.69
CA PRO A 13 -11.67 15.48 1.97
C PRO A 13 -11.13 14.35 2.88
N ILE A 14 -10.57 14.70 4.03
CA ILE A 14 -10.09 13.73 5.03
C ILE A 14 -11.24 12.98 5.72
N SER A 15 -12.44 13.58 5.79
CA SER A 15 -13.62 13.00 6.45
C SER A 15 -14.40 12.01 5.58
N GLN A 16 -14.10 11.96 4.27
CA GLN A 16 -14.69 10.99 3.33
C GLN A 16 -13.80 9.77 3.08
N LEU A 17 -12.57 9.76 3.62
CA LEU A 17 -11.70 8.59 3.59
C LEU A 17 -12.18 7.60 4.66
N SER A 18 -12.81 6.51 4.23
CA SER A 18 -13.15 5.36 5.07
C SER A 18 -11.93 4.94 5.90
N PRO A 19 -11.97 4.97 7.25
CA PRO A 19 -10.82 4.66 8.09
C PRO A 19 -10.34 3.20 8.07
N ASN A 20 -10.83 2.35 7.15
CA ASN A 20 -10.75 0.90 7.32
C ASN A 20 -10.64 0.12 6.00
N SER A 21 -9.77 0.57 5.11
CA SER A 21 -9.34 -0.28 3.98
C SER A 21 -7.84 -0.20 3.80
N HIS A 22 -7.09 -0.16 4.91
CA HIS A 22 -5.69 -0.53 4.85
C HIS A 22 -5.64 -1.98 4.40
N SER A 23 -5.25 -2.18 3.15
CA SER A 23 -4.86 -3.49 2.65
C SER A 23 -3.89 -4.11 3.66
N PRO A 24 -4.00 -5.43 3.90
CA PRO A 24 -3.11 -6.14 4.81
C PRO A 24 -1.65 -5.74 4.56
N VAL A 25 -0.97 -5.26 5.60
CA VAL A 25 0.43 -4.77 5.55
C VAL A 25 1.41 -5.89 5.19
N GLU A 26 0.96 -7.14 5.30
CA GLU A 26 1.68 -8.33 4.92
C GLU A 26 2.01 -8.33 3.41
N ARG A 27 1.11 -7.81 2.57
CA ARG A 27 1.32 -7.73 1.12
C ARG A 27 2.48 -6.81 0.73
N PRO A 28 2.49 -5.51 1.09
CA PRO A 28 3.62 -4.64 0.78
C PRO A 28 4.91 -5.13 1.44
N ALA A 29 4.86 -5.70 2.64
CA ALA A 29 6.04 -6.25 3.31
C ALA A 29 6.67 -7.41 2.53
N ALA A 30 5.87 -8.36 2.03
CA ALA A 30 6.37 -9.48 1.23
C ALA A 30 6.98 -9.01 -0.11
N ILE A 31 6.35 -8.04 -0.77
CA ILE A 31 6.88 -7.48 -2.03
C ILE A 31 8.21 -6.77 -1.78
N ILE A 32 8.32 -5.96 -0.73
CA ILE A 32 9.59 -5.29 -0.37
C ILE A 32 10.68 -6.32 -0.05
N ALA A 33 10.36 -7.40 0.67
CA ALA A 33 11.31 -8.47 0.93
C ALA A 33 11.75 -9.19 -0.35
N TRP A 34 10.84 -9.43 -1.29
CA TRP A 34 11.14 -9.99 -2.60
C TRP A 34 12.03 -9.08 -3.45
N LEU A 35 11.86 -7.75 -3.38
CA LEU A 35 12.74 -6.77 -4.05
C LEU A 35 14.21 -6.86 -3.60
N CYS A 36 14.49 -7.44 -2.43
CA CYS A 36 15.86 -7.67 -1.95
C CYS A 36 16.47 -9.01 -2.44
N THR A 37 15.82 -9.72 -3.37
CA THR A 37 16.29 -11.01 -3.91
C THR A 37 16.79 -10.88 -5.34
N ASP A 38 17.59 -11.84 -5.80
CA ASP A 38 18.10 -11.86 -7.19
C ASP A 38 16.99 -11.96 -8.26
N ASP A 39 15.81 -12.48 -7.92
CA ASP A 39 14.66 -12.55 -8.84
C ASP A 39 14.13 -11.16 -9.21
N ALA A 40 14.24 -10.20 -8.29
CA ALA A 40 13.77 -8.83 -8.49
C ALA A 40 14.82 -7.89 -9.08
N LYS A 41 16.01 -8.39 -9.40
CA LYS A 41 17.16 -7.57 -9.83
C LYS A 41 16.92 -6.75 -11.09
N GLU A 42 16.01 -7.19 -11.96
CA GLU A 42 15.61 -6.44 -13.15
C GLU A 42 14.89 -5.11 -12.82
N PHE A 43 14.40 -4.96 -11.59
CA PHE A 43 13.72 -3.76 -11.10
C PHE A 43 14.66 -2.79 -10.36
N ASP A 44 15.95 -3.12 -10.24
CA ASP A 44 16.94 -2.24 -9.59
C ASP A 44 17.01 -0.88 -10.29
N GLY A 45 16.81 0.20 -9.51
CA GLY A 45 16.81 1.57 -10.03
C GLY A 45 15.53 1.96 -10.78
N SER A 46 14.48 1.14 -10.72
CA SER A 46 13.17 1.42 -11.31
C SER A 46 12.06 1.46 -10.25
N ASP A 47 10.90 1.98 -10.63
CA ASP A 47 9.70 1.99 -9.78
C ASP A 47 8.89 0.69 -9.96
N VAL A 48 8.45 0.10 -8.86
CA VAL A 48 7.60 -1.10 -8.85
C VAL A 48 6.24 -0.79 -8.24
N SER A 49 5.17 -1.07 -9.00
CA SER A 49 3.81 -0.94 -8.51
C SER A 49 3.40 -2.16 -7.71
N LEU A 50 3.12 -1.98 -6.42
CA LEU A 50 2.62 -3.03 -5.52
C LEU A 50 1.22 -3.54 -5.91
N ASN A 51 0.51 -2.79 -6.76
CA ASN A 51 -0.80 -3.16 -7.28
C ASN A 51 -0.73 -3.96 -8.59
N ASP A 52 0.46 -4.17 -9.16
CA ASP A 52 0.64 -4.99 -10.34
C ASP A 52 0.49 -6.49 -10.00
N GLU A 53 -0.39 -7.17 -10.72
CA GLU A 53 -0.66 -8.60 -10.54
C GLU A 53 0.56 -9.47 -10.83
N LYS A 54 1.40 -9.09 -11.80
CA LYS A 54 2.64 -9.85 -12.11
C LYS A 54 3.63 -9.79 -10.96
N ILE A 55 3.77 -8.62 -10.35
CA ILE A 55 4.65 -8.41 -9.19
C ILE A 55 4.11 -9.20 -8.00
N ARG A 56 2.80 -9.15 -7.76
CA ARG A 56 2.13 -9.94 -6.73
C ARG A 56 2.40 -11.43 -6.86
N GLN A 57 2.29 -11.97 -8.07
CA GLN A 57 2.55 -13.39 -8.34
C GLN A 57 4.02 -13.76 -8.11
N ARG A 58 4.97 -12.92 -8.57
CA ARG A 58 6.41 -13.17 -8.37
C ARG A 58 6.82 -13.07 -6.90
N ALA A 59 6.26 -12.11 -6.17
CA ALA A 59 6.46 -11.95 -4.74
C ALA A 59 5.69 -12.98 -3.89
N GLY A 60 4.90 -13.88 -4.51
CA GLY A 60 4.18 -14.94 -3.82
C GLY A 60 3.00 -14.47 -2.96
N VAL A 61 2.44 -13.29 -3.26
CA VAL A 61 1.29 -12.72 -2.54
C VAL A 61 0.07 -12.61 -3.46
N SER A 62 -0.89 -13.53 -3.30
CA SER A 62 -2.20 -13.50 -3.97
C SER A 62 -3.23 -12.62 -3.26
#